data_AF-A0A0L7LHI7-F1
#
_entry.id   AF-A0A0L7LHI7-F1
#
_cell.length_a   1.000
_cell.length_b   1.000
_cell.length_c   1.000
_cell.angle_alpha   90.00
_cell.angle_beta   90.00
_cell.angle_gamma   90.00
#
_symmetry.space_group_name_H-M   'P 1'
#
loop_
_entity.id
_entity.type
_entity.pdbx_description
1 polymer ?
#
loop_
_entity_poly.entity_id
_entity_poly.type
_entity_poly.pdbx_seq_one_letter_code
_entity_poly.pdbx_strand_id
1 'polypeptide(L)'
;MKASFNGDIPEIPGIAVDNFVDTGKRAYFLSHCHADHVTGLDALYYRVNTKSVFIYMSEPSAAIVETYIFERLKKFIKPLKLGVSYETFPKRSETMDSVVREIENWLASGDMNRVALVPSARYGYEYVFNEIYRRMDMKIGLTYQVTSDPQLWEVNTFFFKRCGQ
;
A
#
# COMPACT_ATOMS: atom_id res chain seq x y z
N MET A 1 -13.22 0.74 -6.22
CA MET A 1 -13.91 0.71 -4.91
C MET A 1 -14.18 2.14 -4.47
N LYS A 2 -15.29 2.40 -3.79
CA LYS A 2 -15.65 3.72 -3.25
C LYS A 2 -15.41 3.65 -1.74
N ALA A 3 -14.69 4.63 -1.17
CA ALA A 3 -14.45 4.69 0.27
C ALA A 3 -15.79 4.60 1.04
N SER A 4 -15.82 3.82 2.12
CA SER A 4 -16.99 3.69 3.00
C SER A 4 -17.30 4.98 3.76
N PHE A 5 -16.28 5.83 3.92
CA PHE A 5 -16.37 7.16 4.50
C PHE A 5 -16.39 8.23 3.40
N ASN A 6 -17.33 9.16 3.46
CA ASN A 6 -17.45 10.25 2.48
C ASN A 6 -16.45 11.39 2.71
N GLY A 7 -15.63 11.31 3.75
CA GLY A 7 -14.57 12.25 4.07
C GLY A 7 -14.99 13.46 4.90
N ASP A 8 -16.29 13.66 5.13
CA ASP A 8 -16.80 14.76 5.93
C ASP A 8 -16.98 14.35 7.40
N ILE A 9 -16.50 15.20 8.30
CA ILE A 9 -16.76 15.10 9.74
C ILE A 9 -17.68 16.26 10.12
N PRO A 10 -18.97 16.03 10.43
CA PRO A 10 -19.94 17.09 10.71
C PRO A 10 -19.51 18.06 11.81
N GLU A 11 -18.81 17.55 12.82
CA GLU A 11 -18.29 18.32 13.96
C GLU A 11 -17.10 19.22 13.56
N ILE A 12 -16.42 18.91 12.45
CA ILE A 12 -15.24 19.65 11.98
C ILE A 12 -15.35 19.89 10.46
N PRO A 13 -16.34 20.68 9.99
CA PRO A 13 -16.73 20.76 8.57
C PRO A 13 -15.67 21.34 7.64
N GLY A 14 -14.63 21.98 8.19
CA GLY A 14 -13.50 22.54 7.44
C GLY A 14 -12.42 21.52 7.05
N ILE A 15 -12.59 20.24 7.39
CA ILE A 15 -11.63 19.15 7.12
C ILE A 15 -12.25 18.13 6.17
N ALA A 16 -11.43 17.53 5.30
CA ALA A 16 -11.75 16.30 4.59
C ALA A 16 -10.75 15.18 4.91
N VAL A 17 -11.19 13.93 4.94
CA VAL A 17 -10.33 12.75 5.15
C VAL A 17 -10.61 11.71 4.05
N ASP A 18 -9.60 11.21 3.35
CA ASP A 18 -9.69 10.12 2.35
C ASP A 18 -10.69 10.32 1.18
N ASN A 19 -11.30 11.49 1.07
CA ASN A 19 -12.11 11.91 -0.07
C ASN A 19 -11.72 13.33 -0.47
N PHE A 20 -11.18 13.45 -1.68
CA PHE A 20 -10.63 14.72 -2.19
C PHE A 20 -11.45 15.30 -3.34
N VAL A 21 -12.64 14.76 -3.60
CA VAL A 21 -13.54 15.22 -4.68
C VAL A 21 -14.19 16.56 -4.34
N ASP A 22 -14.64 16.75 -3.09
CA ASP A 22 -15.11 18.07 -2.64
C ASP A 22 -13.92 18.92 -2.20
N THR A 23 -13.63 19.92 -3.03
CA THR A 23 -12.50 20.78 -2.80
C THR A 23 -12.81 21.89 -1.79
N GLY A 24 -14.00 22.05 -1.20
CA GLY A 24 -14.32 23.20 -0.33
C GLY A 24 -13.48 23.40 0.95
N LYS A 25 -12.68 22.43 1.37
CA LYS A 25 -12.07 22.35 2.71
C LYS A 25 -10.82 23.22 2.92
N ARG A 26 -10.45 23.37 4.19
CA ARG A 26 -9.27 24.13 4.68
C ARG A 26 -8.09 23.22 5.03
N ALA A 27 -8.31 21.94 5.21
CA ALA A 27 -7.29 20.93 5.46
C ALA A 27 -7.76 19.56 4.96
N TYR A 28 -6.82 18.75 4.50
CA TYR A 28 -7.07 17.41 3.98
C TYR A 28 -6.22 16.39 4.73
N PHE A 29 -6.76 15.22 5.02
CA PHE A 29 -6.05 14.13 5.67
C PHE A 29 -6.12 12.88 4.79
N LEU A 30 -4.99 12.20 4.65
CA LEU A 30 -4.91 10.87 4.05
C LEU A 30 -4.51 9.89 5.16
N SER A 31 -5.42 8.99 5.52
CA SER A 31 -5.19 8.01 6.57
C SER A 31 -4.12 6.99 6.16
N HIS A 32 -4.21 6.49 4.93
CA HIS A 32 -3.26 5.52 4.36
C HIS A 32 -3.28 5.53 2.83
N CYS A 33 -2.16 5.13 2.22
CA CYS A 33 -1.96 5.19 0.77
C CYS A 33 -2.41 3.89 0.08
N HIS A 34 -3.72 3.68 -0.07
CA HIS A 34 -4.31 2.63 -0.91
C HIS A 34 -5.05 3.22 -2.11
N ALA A 35 -5.18 2.43 -3.19
CA ALA A 35 -5.76 2.88 -4.46
C ALA A 35 -7.22 3.36 -4.35
N ASP A 36 -7.98 2.86 -3.38
CA ASP A 36 -9.36 3.25 -3.10
C ASP A 36 -9.49 4.54 -2.28
N HIS A 37 -8.40 5.01 -1.67
CA HIS A 37 -8.35 6.21 -0.82
C HIS A 37 -7.66 7.42 -1.47
N VAL A 38 -7.12 7.30 -2.69
CA VAL A 38 -6.48 8.41 -3.43
C VAL A 38 -7.40 9.08 -4.46
N THR A 39 -8.68 8.75 -4.46
CA THR A 39 -9.65 9.29 -5.42
C THR A 39 -9.80 10.82 -5.25
N GLY A 40 -9.54 11.57 -6.33
CA GLY A 40 -9.64 13.03 -6.39
C GLY A 40 -8.37 13.79 -5.93
N LEU A 41 -7.30 13.07 -5.56
CA LEU A 41 -6.05 13.68 -5.10
C LEU A 41 -5.33 14.45 -6.22
N ASP A 42 -5.52 14.04 -7.47
CA ASP A 42 -5.05 14.72 -8.68
C ASP A 42 -5.76 16.07 -8.90
N ALA A 43 -7.09 16.09 -8.76
CA ALA A 43 -7.89 17.32 -8.82
C ALA A 43 -7.53 18.29 -7.69
N LEU A 44 -7.10 17.75 -6.55
CA LEU A 44 -6.68 18.53 -5.40
C LEU A 44 -5.45 19.40 -5.67
N TYR A 45 -4.57 19.00 -6.61
CA TYR A 45 -3.36 19.74 -6.97
C TYR A 45 -3.63 21.22 -7.27
N TYR A 46 -4.64 21.51 -8.09
CA TYR A 46 -4.98 22.88 -8.48
C TYR A 46 -5.37 23.74 -7.27
N ARG A 47 -6.03 23.14 -6.28
CA ARG A 47 -6.45 23.86 -5.08
C ARG A 47 -5.29 24.07 -4.11
N VAL A 48 -4.51 23.04 -3.79
CA VAL A 48 -3.37 23.20 -2.88
C VAL A 48 -2.38 24.23 -3.43
N ASN A 49 -2.23 24.30 -4.76
CA ASN A 49 -1.38 25.28 -5.43
C ASN A 49 -1.94 26.70 -5.46
N THR A 50 -3.26 26.91 -5.33
CA THR A 50 -3.88 28.24 -5.40
C THR A 50 -4.27 28.83 -4.05
N LYS A 51 -4.58 27.99 -3.05
CA LYS A 51 -5.16 28.42 -1.77
C LYS A 51 -4.28 28.17 -0.55
N SER A 52 -3.02 27.75 -0.74
CA SER A 52 -2.09 27.43 0.37
C SER A 52 -2.67 26.42 1.37
N VAL A 53 -3.29 25.36 0.85
CA VAL A 53 -3.86 24.27 1.67
C VAL A 53 -2.92 23.07 1.66
N PHE A 54 -2.88 22.31 2.77
CA PHE A 54 -1.99 21.17 2.94
C PHE A 54 -2.76 19.85 3.08
N ILE A 55 -2.05 18.77 2.76
CA ILE A 55 -2.49 17.38 2.91
C ILE A 55 -1.66 16.75 4.03
N TYR A 56 -2.33 16.33 5.09
CA TYR A 56 -1.71 15.75 6.27
C TYR A 56 -1.79 14.22 6.20
N MET A 57 -0.71 13.53 6.54
CA MET A 57 -0.67 12.06 6.50
C MET A 57 0.47 11.54 7.39
N SER A 58 0.53 10.23 7.65
CA SER A 58 1.65 9.63 8.38
C SER A 58 2.96 9.68 7.56
N GLU A 59 4.11 9.63 8.24
CA GLU A 59 5.43 9.59 7.59
C GLU A 59 5.56 8.43 6.56
N PRO A 60 5.09 7.20 6.82
CA PRO A 60 5.12 6.14 5.82
C PRO A 60 4.27 6.46 4.58
N SER A 61 3.07 7.01 4.77
CA SER A 61 2.19 7.39 3.65
C SER A 61 2.82 8.50 2.79
N ALA A 62 3.49 9.47 3.41
CA ALA A 62 4.20 10.51 2.69
C ALA A 62 5.30 9.94 1.79
N ALA A 63 6.11 9.00 2.31
CA ALA A 63 7.17 8.35 1.53
C ALA A 63 6.62 7.59 0.31
N ILE A 64 5.47 6.92 0.45
CA ILE A 64 4.82 6.20 -0.65
C ILE A 64 4.29 7.19 -1.70
N VAL A 65 3.56 8.24 -1.28
CA VAL A 65 3.00 9.23 -2.22
C VAL A 65 4.10 9.96 -2.99
N GLU A 66 5.20 10.30 -2.31
CA GLU A 66 6.38 10.93 -2.92
C GLU A 66 7.03 10.03 -3.96
N THR A 67 7.19 8.74 -3.66
CA THR A 67 7.94 7.82 -4.52
C THR A 67 7.13 7.37 -5.74
N TYR A 68 5.83 7.16 -5.59
CA TYR A 68 5.06 6.38 -6.57
C TYR A 68 3.89 7.12 -7.23
N ILE A 69 3.36 8.19 -6.62
CA ILE A 69 2.02 8.66 -7.01
C ILE A 69 2.01 10.12 -7.51
N PHE A 70 2.61 11.08 -6.81
CA PHE A 70 2.54 12.49 -7.25
C PHE A 70 3.70 13.37 -6.76
N GLU A 71 4.80 13.44 -7.53
CA GLU A 71 5.92 14.38 -7.30
C GLU A 71 5.42 15.84 -7.12
N ARG A 72 4.40 16.22 -7.92
CA ARG A 72 3.80 17.56 -7.91
C ARG A 72 3.13 17.95 -6.59
N LEU A 73 2.67 16.98 -5.79
CA LEU A 73 2.00 17.22 -4.52
C LEU A 73 2.97 17.34 -3.34
N LYS A 74 4.23 16.92 -3.51
CA LYS A 74 5.25 16.84 -2.45
C LYS A 74 5.33 18.10 -1.59
N LYS A 75 5.35 19.28 -2.22
CA LYS A 75 5.45 20.58 -1.52
C LYS A 75 4.22 20.95 -0.67
N PHE A 76 3.12 20.20 -0.80
CA PHE A 76 1.87 20.41 -0.05
C PHE A 76 1.58 19.31 0.96
N ILE A 77 2.45 18.30 1.07
CA ILE A 77 2.32 17.22 2.04
C ILE A 77 2.94 17.66 3.37
N LYS A 78 2.22 17.40 4.47
CA LYS A 78 2.68 17.59 5.84
C LYS A 78 2.66 16.25 6.58
N PRO A 79 3.83 15.59 6.73
CA PRO A 79 3.94 14.38 7.53
C PRO A 79 3.60 14.65 8.99
N LEU A 80 2.81 13.77 9.58
CA LEU A 80 2.45 13.75 10.99
C LEU A 80 3.19 12.59 11.66
N LYS A 81 3.89 12.89 12.75
CA LYS A 81 4.48 11.86 13.61
C LYS A 81 3.36 11.10 14.30
N LEU A 82 3.35 9.79 14.14
CA LEU A 82 2.41 8.92 14.84
C LEU A 82 2.80 8.87 16.33
N GLY A 83 1.82 9.08 17.21
CA GLY A 83 2.01 9.16 18.65
C GLY A 83 1.93 7.81 19.39
N VAL A 84 1.71 6.71 18.68
CA VAL A 84 1.51 5.38 19.27
C VAL A 84 2.36 4.33 18.57
N SER A 85 3.14 3.63 19.39
CA SER A 85 3.74 2.35 19.07
C SER A 85 2.66 1.28 19.27
N TYR A 86 2.41 0.45 18.26
CA TYR A 86 1.56 -0.73 18.45
C TYR A 86 2.38 -1.79 19.20
N GLU A 87 2.17 -1.92 20.52
CA GLU A 87 3.01 -2.74 21.40
C GLU A 87 2.87 -4.26 21.20
N THR A 88 1.89 -4.73 20.42
CA THR A 88 1.52 -6.16 20.34
C THR A 88 1.55 -6.78 18.95
N PHE A 89 2.24 -6.17 17.98
CA PHE A 89 2.55 -6.87 16.73
C PHE A 89 3.90 -7.58 16.82
N PRO A 90 4.01 -8.81 16.31
CA PRO A 90 5.30 -9.46 16.16
C PRO A 90 6.22 -8.57 15.30
N LYS A 91 7.51 -8.62 15.61
CA LYS A 91 8.50 -7.91 14.79
C LYS A 91 8.42 -8.46 13.37
N ARG A 92 8.74 -7.60 12.40
CA ARG A 92 8.80 -7.97 10.99
C ARG A 92 9.62 -9.24 10.75
N SER A 93 10.75 -9.38 11.45
CA SER A 93 11.60 -10.58 11.39
C SER A 93 10.88 -11.84 11.86
N GLU A 94 10.17 -11.77 12.99
CA GLU A 94 9.46 -12.92 13.59
C GLU A 94 8.30 -13.38 12.69
N THR A 95 7.59 -12.43 12.09
CA THR A 95 6.57 -12.70 11.07
C THR A 95 7.20 -13.40 9.86
N MET A 96 8.34 -12.91 9.37
CA MET A 96 9.02 -13.52 8.23
C MET A 96 9.55 -14.92 8.51
N ASP A 97 10.09 -15.16 9.70
CA ASP A 97 10.54 -16.48 10.14
C ASP A 97 9.38 -17.47 10.11
N SER A 98 8.21 -17.05 10.59
CA SER A 98 7.00 -17.88 10.58
C SER A 98 6.50 -18.14 9.16
N VAL A 99 6.45 -17.11 8.31
CA VAL A 99 6.01 -17.25 6.90
C VAL A 99 6.92 -18.22 6.14
N VAL A 100 8.24 -18.05 6.22
CA VAL A 100 9.19 -18.94 5.52
C VAL A 100 9.05 -20.37 6.00
N ARG A 101 8.96 -20.59 7.31
CA ARG A 101 8.78 -21.93 7.89
C ARG A 101 7.52 -22.62 7.36
N GLU A 102 6.38 -21.91 7.30
CA GLU A 102 5.15 -22.51 6.79
C GLU A 102 5.24 -22.84 5.29
N ILE A 103 5.89 -21.97 4.50
CA ILE A 103 6.14 -22.23 3.08
C ILE A 103 7.05 -23.46 2.91
N GLU A 104 8.13 -23.56 3.68
CA GLU A 104 9.05 -24.70 3.65
C GLU A 104 8.35 -26.01 4.02
N ASN A 105 7.58 -26.01 5.12
CA ASN A 105 6.81 -27.17 5.57
C ASN A 105 5.81 -27.62 4.50
N TRP A 106 5.08 -26.69 3.88
CA TRP A 106 4.11 -27.00 2.83
C TRP A 106 4.78 -27.55 1.57
N LEU A 107 5.90 -26.96 1.14
CA LEU A 107 6.63 -27.44 -0.04
C LEU A 107 7.32 -28.78 0.21
N ALA A 108 7.73 -29.07 1.44
CA ALA A 108 8.34 -30.35 1.82
C ALA A 108 7.33 -31.49 1.92
N SER A 109 6.02 -31.21 2.09
CA SER A 109 5.00 -32.24 2.22
C SER A 109 4.54 -32.86 0.89
N GLY A 110 5.01 -32.35 -0.25
CA GLY A 110 4.78 -32.99 -1.56
C GLY A 110 5.38 -32.24 -2.74
N ASP A 111 5.92 -32.97 -3.72
CA ASP A 111 6.64 -32.41 -4.88
C ASP A 111 5.74 -31.58 -5.82
N MET A 112 4.44 -31.85 -5.75
CA MET A 112 3.42 -31.10 -6.50
C MET A 112 2.92 -29.86 -5.76
N ASN A 113 3.29 -29.66 -4.50
CA ASN A 113 2.82 -28.52 -3.73
C ASN A 113 3.36 -27.21 -4.27
N ARG A 114 2.49 -26.20 -4.22
CA ARG A 114 2.77 -24.83 -4.63
C ARG A 114 2.21 -23.91 -3.56
N VAL A 115 2.86 -22.77 -3.39
CA VAL A 115 2.33 -21.68 -2.55
C VAL A 115 1.92 -20.53 -3.46
N ALA A 116 0.72 -20.00 -3.22
CA ALA A 116 0.20 -18.78 -3.84
C ALA A 116 0.03 -17.72 -2.75
N LEU A 117 0.78 -16.62 -2.81
CA LEU A 117 0.53 -15.45 -1.95
C LEU A 117 -0.39 -14.48 -2.67
N VAL A 118 -1.55 -14.20 -2.07
CA VAL A 118 -2.58 -13.31 -2.60
C VAL A 118 -2.68 -12.09 -1.69
N PRO A 119 -2.09 -10.94 -2.06
CA PRO A 119 -2.13 -9.74 -1.24
C PRO A 119 -3.54 -9.13 -1.23
N SER A 120 -3.97 -8.59 -0.08
CA SER A 120 -5.26 -7.89 0.03
C SER A 120 -5.22 -6.44 -0.46
N ALA A 121 -4.02 -5.92 -0.72
CA ALA A 121 -3.79 -4.55 -1.17
C ALA A 121 -2.68 -4.51 -2.24
N ARG A 122 -2.74 -3.48 -3.08
CA ARG A 122 -1.85 -3.31 -4.24
C ARG A 122 -0.38 -3.08 -3.88
N TYR A 123 -0.10 -2.48 -2.73
CA TYR A 123 1.24 -2.13 -2.26
C TYR A 123 1.41 -2.54 -0.79
N GLY A 124 2.65 -2.68 -0.34
CA GLY A 124 3.00 -2.97 1.05
C GLY A 124 3.51 -4.39 1.32
N TYR A 125 3.46 -5.27 0.32
CA TYR A 125 3.91 -6.66 0.40
C TYR A 125 5.30 -6.90 -0.23
N GLU A 126 5.89 -5.88 -0.86
CA GLU A 126 7.15 -5.97 -1.62
C GLU A 126 8.28 -6.56 -0.77
N TYR A 127 8.38 -6.12 0.49
CA TYR A 127 9.35 -6.65 1.42
C TYR A 127 9.15 -8.15 1.68
N VAL A 128 7.92 -8.61 1.87
CA VAL A 128 7.62 -10.03 2.15
C VAL A 128 8.08 -10.87 0.98
N PHE A 129 7.79 -10.44 -0.25
CA PHE A 129 8.20 -11.15 -1.46
C PHE A 129 9.72 -11.18 -1.62
N ASN A 130 10.40 -10.04 -1.44
CA ASN A 130 11.86 -9.95 -1.53
C ASN A 130 12.56 -10.79 -0.46
N GLU A 131 12.00 -10.85 0.75
CA GLU A 131 12.54 -11.62 1.86
C GLU A 131 12.40 -13.13 1.63
N ILE A 132 11.24 -13.58 1.14
CA ILE A 132 11.03 -15.00 0.78
C ILE A 132 11.98 -15.41 -0.34
N TYR A 133 12.09 -14.58 -1.39
CA TYR A 133 13.01 -14.82 -2.50
C TYR A 133 14.44 -15.04 -2.02
N ARG A 134 14.94 -14.11 -1.21
CA ARG A 134 16.32 -14.14 -0.71
C ARG A 134 16.60 -15.34 0.20
N ARG A 135 15.63 -15.72 1.04
CA ARG A 135 15.82 -16.79 2.03
C ARG A 135 15.68 -18.18 1.43
N MET A 136 14.84 -18.34 0.42
CA MET A 136 14.52 -19.66 -0.13
C MET A 136 15.22 -19.95 -1.46
N ASP A 137 15.85 -18.95 -2.08
CA ASP A 137 16.47 -19.03 -3.42
C ASP A 137 15.52 -19.62 -4.49
N MET A 138 14.23 -19.39 -4.32
CA MET A 138 13.19 -19.91 -5.20
C MET A 138 12.84 -18.90 -6.27
N LYS A 139 12.82 -19.33 -7.54
CA LYS A 139 12.31 -18.49 -8.64
C LYS A 139 10.84 -18.15 -8.38
N ILE A 140 10.57 -16.84 -8.28
CA ILE A 140 9.21 -16.32 -8.20
C ILE A 140 8.57 -16.42 -9.59
N GLY A 141 7.49 -17.19 -9.69
CA GLY A 141 6.57 -17.10 -10.82
C GLY A 141 5.60 -15.95 -10.56
N LEU A 142 5.65 -14.90 -11.37
CA LEU A 142 4.66 -13.82 -11.36
C LEU A 142 3.55 -14.19 -12.34
N THR A 143 2.31 -14.24 -11.86
CA THR A 143 1.15 -14.16 -12.76
C THR A 143 0.66 -12.74 -12.79
N TYR A 144 0.74 -12.13 -13.98
CA TYR A 144 0.14 -10.85 -14.25
C TYR A 144 -1.34 -11.03 -14.58
N GLN A 145 -2.21 -10.19 -14.03
CA GLN A 145 -3.46 -9.92 -14.74
C GLN A 145 -3.24 -8.75 -15.67
N VAL A 146 -3.62 -8.92 -16.93
CA VAL A 146 -3.62 -7.82 -17.90
C VAL A 146 -4.75 -6.89 -17.49
N THR A 147 -4.39 -5.72 -16.97
CA THR A 147 -5.34 -4.63 -16.83
C THR A 147 -5.58 -4.02 -18.20
N SER A 148 -6.71 -3.34 -18.39
CA SER A 148 -6.99 -2.58 -19.60
C SER A 148 -6.03 -1.39 -19.82
N ASP A 149 -5.12 -1.12 -18.89
CA ASP A 149 -4.09 -0.08 -18.99
C ASP A 149 -2.72 -0.73 -19.29
N PRO A 150 -2.18 -0.55 -20.51
CA PRO A 150 -0.92 -1.16 -20.94
C PRO A 150 0.33 -0.62 -20.21
N GLN A 151 0.21 0.40 -19.34
CA GLN A 151 1.32 0.88 -18.50
C GLN A 151 1.33 0.27 -17.09
N LEU A 152 0.31 -0.53 -16.72
CA LEU A 152 0.16 -1.08 -15.37
C LEU A 152 0.21 -2.61 -15.40
N TRP A 153 1.36 -3.17 -15.03
CA TRP A 153 1.54 -4.59 -14.77
C TRP A 153 1.08 -4.90 -13.34
N GLU A 154 -0.03 -5.61 -13.18
CA GLU A 154 -0.53 -6.03 -11.87
C GLU A 154 0.05 -7.38 -11.46
N VAL A 155 0.79 -7.41 -10.35
CA VAL A 155 1.20 -8.67 -9.73
C VAL A 155 0.13 -9.08 -8.72
N ASN A 156 -0.72 -10.03 -9.10
CA ASN A 156 -1.86 -10.45 -8.27
C ASN A 156 -1.61 -11.75 -7.49
N THR A 157 -0.63 -12.56 -7.90
CA THR A 157 -0.29 -13.81 -7.20
C THR A 157 1.18 -14.15 -7.39
N PHE A 158 1.85 -14.54 -6.31
CA PHE A 158 3.22 -15.06 -6.33
C PHE A 158 3.21 -16.57 -6.18
N PHE A 159 3.80 -17.28 -7.15
CA PHE A 159 3.92 -18.73 -7.13
C PHE A 159 5.31 -19.18 -6.73
N PHE A 160 5.38 -20.10 -5.77
CA PHE A 160 6.60 -20.78 -5.35
C PHE A 160 6.54 -22.25 -5.77
N LYS A 161 7.61 -22.72 -6.42
CA LYS A 161 7.86 -24.13 -6.74
C LYS A 161 9.35 -24.42 -6.52
N ARG A 162 9.70 -25.60 -5.97
CA ARG A 162 11.10 -26.05 -5.98
C ARG A 162 11.56 -26.26 -7.42
N CYS A 163 12.61 -25.56 -7.84
CA CYS A 163 13.28 -25.82 -9.10
C CYS A 163 14.14 -27.07 -8.95
N GLY A 164 13.77 -28.16 -9.64
CA GLY A 164 14.56 -29.39 -9.70
C GLY A 164 14.21 -30.41 -8.62
N GLN A 165 13.11 -31.13 -8.83
CA GLN A 165 13.15 -32.59 -8.99
C GLN A 165 12.48 -32.92 -10.32
#